data_AF-A0A662XT70-F1
#
_entry.id   AF-A0A662XT70-F1
#
_cell.length_a   1.000
_cell.length_b   1.000
_cell.length_c   1.000
_cell.angle_alpha   90.00
_cell.angle_beta   90.00
_cell.angle_gamma   90.00
#
_symmetry.space_group_name_H-M   'P 1'
#
loop_
_entity.id
_entity.type
_entity.pdbx_description
1 polymer ?
#
loop_
_entity_poly.entity_id
_entity_poly.type
_entity_poly.pdbx_seq_one_letter_code
_entity_poly.pdbx_strand_id
1 'polypeptide(L)'
;MGVSIDGYRVVDRSYSGTEATLDSSTYDAYSNTCNVMAATLSGIFDTCSTLGYNLPPLVGDGDDNSLRVVDGLQSERTLRLANVLPVLVLPYSDNSLGARFAIPGLDGSACVFHLGGKYTDTTQSVALMRAPTRSGREAAAVRWLRKPGGAWRNGWYEDPSGTKWYADVVAGALWGTDDADAAVASVEEIRLRSWDILQRQELKCPLSDPICGRIAGKTHWGTSFATKSFLESKISVAIGDGSGRGLFWFQANIRVTLTSVYDWQTFVANGAIGMLLVRWGVSMLTLHYSYCIGLSPTWHGAGLGCVSNANSFKYLLITLLPRLQLALAAFWSVGCQFEGPQSALADTWFVVYPSIATCLLFYYSLLDILAKAMRRRISDALFPPSVIFLSAMHFFRFEIAASGLFGIDGRVVAAVFSDEVRTMKLYQFFTSDLAWRLNGNATSLITIKVVVLGINLLPLLFSRPLRVLAKPSEGLSGVEQALGVCAANVGGLGKSLVYIHSNLEPSAVSISAVVPAPAKRKVALTSYELVRLGYVVYGGRYVI
;
A
#
# COMPACT_ATOMS: atom_id res chain seq x y z
N MET A 1 15.92 -17.29 42.24
CA MET A 1 16.86 -16.37 41.56
C MET A 1 16.05 -15.16 41.15
N GLY A 2 16.39 -13.95 41.59
CA GLY A 2 15.64 -12.73 41.30
C GLY A 2 16.08 -12.03 40.01
N VAL A 3 15.42 -10.92 39.66
CA VAL A 3 15.76 -10.07 38.52
C VAL A 3 17.06 -9.33 38.81
N SER A 4 18.10 -9.59 38.01
CA SER A 4 19.30 -8.76 38.02
C SER A 4 18.99 -7.42 37.37
N ILE A 5 19.50 -6.33 37.94
CA ILE A 5 19.29 -4.98 37.40
C ILE A 5 19.99 -4.79 36.04
N ASP A 6 21.06 -5.53 35.79
CA ASP A 6 21.98 -5.41 34.64
C ASP A 6 21.61 -6.26 33.41
N GLY A 7 20.36 -6.72 33.31
CA GLY A 7 19.81 -7.32 32.08
C GLY A 7 19.17 -6.28 31.16
N TYR A 8 18.74 -6.68 29.95
CA TYR A 8 17.82 -5.89 29.13
C TYR A 8 16.47 -6.60 29.05
N ARG A 9 15.36 -5.89 29.29
CA ARG A 9 14.02 -6.45 29.23
C ARG A 9 13.52 -6.50 27.80
N VAL A 10 13.13 -7.69 27.35
CA VAL A 10 12.55 -7.95 26.03
C VAL A 10 11.09 -8.34 26.17
N VAL A 11 10.31 -8.01 25.16
CA VAL A 11 8.89 -8.37 25.08
C VAL A 11 8.69 -9.09 23.75
N ASP A 12 7.83 -10.10 23.75
CA ASP A 12 7.52 -10.83 22.53
C ASP A 12 6.97 -9.88 21.46
N ARG A 13 7.41 -10.11 20.22
CA ARG A 13 6.97 -9.39 19.02
C ARG A 13 5.52 -9.73 18.64
N SER A 14 4.97 -10.83 19.16
CA SER A 14 3.70 -11.42 18.74
C SER A 14 2.44 -10.67 19.19
N TYR A 15 2.21 -9.45 18.67
CA TYR A 15 0.89 -8.81 18.81
C TYR A 15 -0.18 -9.39 17.85
N SER A 16 0.17 -10.31 16.93
CA SER A 16 -0.76 -10.78 15.87
C SER A 16 -0.66 -12.24 15.42
N GLY A 17 0.04 -13.11 16.17
CA GLY A 17 0.04 -14.56 15.87
C GLY A 17 0.75 -14.99 14.58
N THR A 18 1.42 -14.07 13.87
CA THR A 18 2.38 -14.42 12.82
C THR A 18 3.70 -14.85 13.46
N GLU A 19 4.22 -16.01 13.05
CA GLU A 19 5.51 -16.51 13.49
C GLU A 19 6.60 -15.43 13.33
N ALA A 20 7.53 -15.38 14.28
CA ALA A 20 8.65 -14.44 14.34
C ALA A 20 9.72 -14.70 13.25
N THR A 21 9.33 -15.20 12.07
CA THR A 21 10.23 -15.52 10.97
C THR A 21 10.68 -14.24 10.26
N LEU A 22 12.00 -14.05 10.15
CA LEU A 22 12.61 -12.99 9.37
C LEU A 22 12.57 -13.38 7.88
N ASP A 23 12.26 -12.42 6.99
CA ASP A 23 12.44 -12.60 5.55
C ASP A 23 13.94 -12.84 5.26
N SER A 24 14.27 -13.61 4.22
CA SER A 24 15.68 -13.95 3.94
C SER A 24 16.57 -12.71 3.80
N SER A 25 16.04 -11.67 3.15
CA SER A 25 16.78 -10.42 2.96
C SER A 25 17.03 -9.67 4.27
N THR A 26 16.09 -9.74 5.22
CA THR A 26 16.22 -9.17 6.56
C THR A 26 17.18 -9.97 7.42
N TYR A 27 17.12 -11.29 7.34
CA TYR A 27 18.07 -12.17 8.01
C TYR A 27 19.50 -11.92 7.54
N ASP A 28 19.72 -11.85 6.23
CA ASP A 28 21.04 -11.57 5.64
C ASP A 28 21.57 -10.19 6.04
N ALA A 29 20.69 -9.18 6.07
CA ALA A 29 21.04 -7.84 6.54
C ALA A 29 21.51 -7.86 8.00
N TYR A 30 20.76 -8.51 8.90
CA TYR A 30 21.15 -8.61 10.31
C TYR A 30 22.40 -9.46 10.51
N SER A 31 22.57 -10.55 9.76
CA SER A 31 23.79 -11.35 9.77
C SER A 31 25.02 -10.50 9.41
N ASN A 32 24.91 -9.69 8.33
CA ASN A 32 25.96 -8.75 7.95
C ASN A 32 26.22 -7.69 9.03
N THR A 33 25.17 -7.09 9.60
CA THR A 33 25.32 -6.13 10.70
C THR A 33 26.02 -6.77 11.90
N CYS A 34 25.67 -8.00 12.29
CA CYS A 34 26.31 -8.74 13.37
C CYS A 34 27.80 -8.99 13.11
N ASN A 35 28.18 -9.34 11.88
CA ASN A 35 29.59 -9.52 11.51
C ASN A 35 30.39 -8.22 11.65
N VAL A 36 29.83 -7.09 11.19
CA VAL A 36 30.48 -5.78 11.33
C VAL A 36 30.52 -5.35 12.80
N MET A 37 29.46 -5.59 13.58
CA MET A 37 29.41 -5.32 15.02
C MET A 37 30.48 -6.12 15.79
N ALA A 38 30.64 -7.41 15.49
CA ALA A 38 31.68 -8.23 16.11
C ALA A 38 33.08 -7.63 15.88
N ALA A 39 33.37 -7.19 14.66
CA ALA A 39 34.64 -6.55 14.31
C ALA A 39 34.85 -5.15 14.93
N THR A 40 33.77 -4.50 15.38
CA THR A 40 33.79 -3.11 15.86
C THR A 40 33.34 -2.96 17.32
N LEU A 41 33.20 -4.08 18.04
CA LEU A 41 32.57 -4.12 19.37
C LEU A 41 33.24 -3.20 20.38
N SER A 42 34.58 -3.15 20.40
CA SER A 42 35.34 -2.27 21.29
C SER A 42 35.01 -0.79 21.05
N GLY A 43 34.93 -0.36 19.79
CA GLY A 43 34.57 1.02 19.45
C GLY A 43 33.13 1.37 19.84
N ILE A 44 32.19 0.42 19.73
CA ILE A 44 30.80 0.61 20.20
C ILE A 44 30.78 0.83 21.72
N PHE A 45 31.51 -0.01 22.49
CA PHE A 45 31.59 0.11 23.95
C PHE A 45 32.26 1.41 24.41
N ASP A 46 33.36 1.81 23.77
CA ASP A 46 34.05 3.07 24.04
C ASP A 46 33.12 4.28 23.78
N THR A 47 32.35 4.22 22.69
CA THR A 47 31.38 5.26 22.31
C THR A 47 30.27 5.36 23.36
N CYS A 48 29.66 4.25 23.75
CA CYS A 48 28.63 4.24 24.80
C CYS A 48 29.16 4.73 26.15
N SER A 49 30.40 4.37 26.51
CA SER A 49 31.04 4.86 27.73
C SER A 49 31.25 6.38 27.67
N THR A 50 31.67 6.91 26.52
CA THR A 50 31.79 8.37 26.28
C THR A 50 30.45 9.10 26.36
N LEU A 51 29.35 8.43 26.03
CA LEU A 51 27.99 8.95 26.17
C LEU A 51 27.44 8.89 27.60
N GLY A 52 28.21 8.38 28.56
CA GLY A 52 27.89 8.32 29.98
C GLY A 52 27.19 7.03 30.44
N TYR A 53 27.14 5.99 29.60
CA TYR A 53 26.55 4.71 29.98
C TYR A 53 27.54 3.85 30.76
N ASN A 54 27.07 3.21 31.83
CA ASN A 54 27.88 2.32 32.67
C ASN A 54 27.78 0.88 32.15
N LEU A 55 28.75 0.46 31.34
CA LEU A 55 28.74 -0.84 30.67
C LEU A 55 29.62 -1.88 31.40
N PRO A 56 29.27 -3.18 31.29
CA PRO A 56 30.17 -4.24 31.73
C PRO A 56 31.50 -4.19 30.95
N PRO A 57 32.64 -4.48 31.59
CA PRO A 57 33.91 -4.56 30.88
C PRO A 57 33.86 -5.68 29.84
N LEU A 58 34.41 -5.42 28.66
CA LEU A 58 34.69 -6.47 27.69
C LEU A 58 35.81 -7.34 28.27
N VAL A 59 35.51 -8.59 28.63
CA VAL A 59 36.50 -9.55 29.12
C VAL A 59 37.28 -10.06 27.91
N GLY A 60 38.61 -10.10 28.02
CA GLY A 60 39.54 -10.33 26.90
C GLY A 60 39.33 -11.62 26.11
N ASP A 61 39.71 -11.57 24.84
CA ASP A 61 39.68 -12.59 23.77
C ASP A 61 38.63 -13.72 23.89
N GLY A 62 37.55 -13.54 23.12
CA GLY A 62 36.84 -14.64 22.45
C GLY A 62 35.64 -15.24 23.17
N ASP A 63 35.80 -15.69 24.42
CA ASP A 63 34.95 -16.80 24.91
C ASP A 63 34.08 -16.50 26.15
N ASP A 64 34.04 -15.26 26.67
CA ASP A 64 33.30 -14.98 27.92
C ASP A 64 32.34 -13.77 27.84
N ASN A 65 32.06 -13.28 26.64
CA ASN A 65 31.01 -12.29 26.44
C ASN A 65 29.65 -12.91 26.74
N SER A 66 28.86 -12.22 27.56
CA SER A 66 27.51 -12.66 27.89
C SER A 66 26.50 -11.54 27.80
N LEU A 67 25.33 -11.86 27.26
CA LEU A 67 24.18 -10.96 27.21
C LEU A 67 23.18 -11.37 28.29
N ARG A 68 22.77 -10.43 29.12
CA ARG A 68 21.75 -10.65 30.15
C ARG A 68 20.40 -10.12 29.65
N VAL A 69 19.38 -10.98 29.67
CA VAL A 69 18.05 -10.68 29.13
C VAL A 69 16.99 -10.99 30.18
N VAL A 70 15.99 -10.15 30.31
CA VAL A 70 14.77 -10.42 31.09
C VAL A 70 13.64 -10.65 30.11
N ASP A 71 13.22 -11.90 29.99
CA ASP A 71 12.23 -12.34 29.00
C ASP A 71 10.81 -12.09 29.49
N GLY A 72 10.19 -10.99 29.05
CA GLY A 72 8.81 -10.61 29.36
C GLY A 72 8.69 -9.46 30.36
N LEU A 73 7.55 -8.77 30.32
CA LEU A 73 7.30 -7.56 31.11
C LEU A 73 7.23 -7.81 32.63
N GLN A 74 6.68 -8.98 33.01
CA GLN A 74 6.49 -9.39 34.41
C GLN A 74 7.45 -10.50 34.84
N SER A 75 8.42 -10.82 34.00
CA SER A 75 9.38 -11.86 34.34
C SER A 75 10.27 -11.42 35.50
N GLU A 76 10.38 -12.32 36.47
CA GLU A 76 11.24 -12.18 37.63
C GLU A 76 12.61 -12.85 37.44
N ARG A 77 12.90 -13.34 36.22
CA ARG A 77 14.10 -14.11 35.92
C ARG A 77 14.97 -13.40 34.88
N THR A 78 16.24 -13.25 35.21
CA THR A 78 17.28 -12.88 34.24
C THR A 78 17.90 -14.14 33.64
N LEU A 79 17.93 -14.20 32.32
CA LEU A 79 18.65 -15.20 31.53
C LEU A 79 20.02 -14.65 31.17
N ARG A 80 21.07 -15.46 31.32
CA ARG A 80 22.42 -15.14 30.87
C ARG A 80 22.72 -16.01 29.65
N LEU A 81 22.86 -15.36 28.51
CA LEU A 81 23.30 -15.98 27.27
C LEU A 81 24.82 -15.87 27.21
N ALA A 82 25.53 -16.99 27.22
CA ALA A 82 26.98 -17.04 27.08
C ALA A 82 27.37 -17.16 25.59
N ASN A 83 28.60 -16.79 25.25
CA ASN A 83 29.17 -16.91 23.90
C ASN A 83 28.36 -16.14 22.85
N VAL A 84 27.86 -14.96 23.23
CA VAL A 84 27.11 -14.06 22.34
C VAL A 84 27.67 -12.65 22.43
N LEU A 85 27.48 -11.86 21.37
CA LEU A 85 27.77 -10.43 21.42
C LEU A 85 26.91 -9.79 22.53
N PRO A 86 27.47 -8.92 23.39
CA PRO A 86 26.75 -8.24 24.46
C PRO A 86 25.89 -7.08 23.92
N VAL A 87 25.36 -7.22 22.71
CA VAL A 87 24.51 -6.25 22.01
C VAL A 87 23.21 -6.94 21.66
N LEU A 88 22.09 -6.37 22.09
CA LEU A 88 20.77 -6.83 21.73
C LEU A 88 20.33 -6.19 20.41
N VAL A 89 19.87 -7.02 19.47
CA VAL A 89 19.17 -6.57 18.27
C VAL A 89 17.68 -6.53 18.56
N LEU A 90 17.08 -5.35 18.41
CA LEU A 90 15.66 -5.08 18.63
C LEU A 90 15.01 -4.83 17.26
N PRO A 91 14.55 -5.90 16.57
CA PRO A 91 13.93 -5.76 15.26
C PRO A 91 12.59 -5.03 15.36
N TYR A 92 12.26 -4.26 14.33
CA TYR A 92 10.92 -3.67 14.23
C TYR A 92 9.88 -4.75 13.91
N SER A 93 8.62 -4.49 14.26
CA SER A 93 7.50 -5.43 14.08
C SER A 93 7.25 -5.78 12.60
N ASP A 94 7.64 -4.91 11.69
CA ASP A 94 7.36 -4.94 10.24
C ASP A 94 8.37 -5.70 9.36
N ASN A 95 9.32 -6.43 9.97
CA ASN A 95 10.36 -7.17 9.24
C ASN A 95 11.25 -6.24 8.38
N SER A 96 11.41 -4.98 8.80
CA SER A 96 12.32 -4.05 8.13
C SER A 96 13.79 -4.47 8.27
N LEU A 97 14.61 -4.04 7.30
CA LEU A 97 16.07 -4.20 7.34
C LEU A 97 16.73 -3.38 8.46
N GLY A 98 16.00 -2.44 9.05
CA GLY A 98 16.46 -1.67 10.19
C GLY A 98 16.21 -2.41 11.51
N ALA A 99 16.98 -2.05 12.52
CA ALA A 99 16.72 -2.46 13.90
C ALA A 99 17.15 -1.33 14.85
N ARG A 100 16.72 -1.43 16.10
CA ARG A 100 17.34 -0.72 17.22
C ARG A 100 18.36 -1.64 17.85
N PHE A 101 19.40 -1.08 18.44
CA PHE A 101 20.42 -1.86 19.13
C PHE A 101 20.55 -1.35 20.57
N ALA A 102 20.78 -2.26 21.50
CA ALA A 102 20.92 -1.91 22.91
C ALA A 102 22.03 -2.70 23.58
N ILE A 103 22.83 -2.04 24.42
CA ILE A 103 23.73 -2.70 25.37
C ILE A 103 23.19 -2.47 26.78
N PRO A 104 22.85 -3.54 27.54
CA PRO A 104 22.46 -3.40 28.94
C PRO A 104 23.60 -2.85 29.79
N GLY A 105 23.29 -1.86 30.63
CA GLY A 105 24.22 -1.27 31.59
C GLY A 105 24.18 -1.97 32.95
N LEU A 106 25.25 -1.83 33.72
CA LEU A 106 25.40 -2.42 35.06
C LEU A 106 24.44 -1.82 36.11
N ASP A 107 23.89 -0.65 35.84
CA ASP A 107 23.05 0.13 36.74
C ASP A 107 21.57 0.15 36.33
N GLY A 108 21.18 -0.68 35.37
CA GLY A 108 19.80 -0.81 34.91
C GLY A 108 19.41 0.14 33.77
N SER A 109 20.24 1.11 33.42
CA SER A 109 20.09 1.84 32.15
C SER A 109 20.58 0.99 30.98
N ALA A 110 20.49 1.52 29.75
CA ALA A 110 21.02 0.85 28.56
C ALA A 110 21.48 1.86 27.52
N CYS A 111 22.60 1.57 26.85
CA CYS A 111 23.01 2.36 25.69
C CYS A 111 22.17 1.92 24.49
N VAL A 112 21.19 2.73 24.07
CA VAL A 112 20.35 2.48 22.89
C VAL A 112 20.89 3.28 21.72
N PHE A 113 21.11 2.63 20.58
CA PHE A 113 21.77 3.24 19.43
C PHE A 113 21.27 2.71 18.09
N HIS A 114 21.66 3.45 17.06
CA HIS A 114 21.37 3.17 15.66
C HIS A 114 22.66 2.97 14.88
N LEU A 115 22.65 1.97 14.01
CA LEU A 115 23.76 1.70 13.12
C LEU A 115 23.42 2.13 11.69
N GLY A 116 24.43 2.58 10.96
CA GLY A 116 24.32 2.98 9.56
C GLY A 116 25.67 2.89 8.85
N GLY A 117 25.73 3.30 7.60
CA GLY A 117 26.95 3.19 6.82
C GLY A 117 27.30 1.74 6.52
N LYS A 118 28.53 1.34 6.85
CA LYS A 118 29.06 -0.03 6.65
C LYS A 118 28.21 -1.13 7.27
N TYR A 119 27.48 -0.83 8.35
CA TYR A 119 26.56 -1.78 9.01
C TYR A 119 25.33 -2.12 8.15
N THR A 120 24.90 -1.18 7.31
CA THR A 120 23.70 -1.30 6.45
C THR A 120 24.02 -1.51 4.99
N ASP A 121 25.23 -1.14 4.57
CA ASP A 121 25.72 -1.23 3.20
C ASP A 121 27.22 -1.51 3.21
N THR A 122 27.61 -2.73 2.84
CA THR A 122 29.00 -3.19 2.87
C THR A 122 29.89 -2.45 1.88
N THR A 123 29.32 -1.71 0.91
CA THR A 123 30.08 -0.87 -0.01
C THR A 123 30.56 0.44 0.63
N GLN A 124 29.99 0.81 1.78
CA GLN A 124 30.39 2.01 2.51
C GLN A 124 31.58 1.72 3.42
N SER A 125 32.52 2.67 3.48
CA SER A 125 33.73 2.55 4.29
C SER A 125 33.53 2.92 5.76
N VAL A 126 32.57 3.80 6.06
CA VAL A 126 32.36 4.37 7.40
C VAL A 126 31.39 3.53 8.21
N ALA A 127 31.80 3.07 9.40
CA ALA A 127 30.95 2.33 10.33
C ALA A 127 30.27 3.33 11.28
N LEU A 128 29.06 3.75 10.93
CA LEU A 128 28.39 4.86 11.61
C LEU A 128 27.51 4.37 12.76
N MET A 129 27.72 4.90 13.96
CA MET A 129 26.83 4.74 15.11
C MET A 129 26.23 6.08 15.50
N ARG A 130 24.94 6.07 15.84
CA ARG A 130 24.24 7.24 16.37
C ARG A 130 23.53 6.90 17.66
N ALA A 131 23.74 7.71 18.70
CA ALA A 131 23.16 7.48 20.01
C ALA A 131 22.98 8.79 20.79
N PRO A 132 21.94 8.90 21.63
CA PRO A 132 21.79 10.00 22.57
C PRO A 132 22.72 9.81 23.77
N THR A 133 23.08 10.91 24.44
CA THR A 133 23.73 10.86 25.75
C THR A 133 22.78 10.22 26.77
N ARG A 134 23.35 9.59 27.80
CA ARG A 134 22.56 8.98 28.87
C ARG A 134 21.68 10.01 29.58
N SER A 135 22.27 11.10 30.07
CA SER A 135 21.55 12.17 30.77
C SER A 135 20.40 12.72 29.93
N GLY A 136 20.64 12.88 28.63
CA GLY A 136 19.67 13.27 27.64
C GLY A 136 18.46 12.38 27.52
N ARG A 137 18.72 11.11 27.23
CA ARG A 137 17.68 10.09 27.09
C ARG A 137 16.85 9.98 28.37
N GLU A 138 17.51 9.93 29.52
CA GLU A 138 16.86 9.70 30.81
C GLU A 138 16.00 10.90 31.24
N ALA A 139 16.53 12.13 31.14
CA ALA A 139 15.78 13.34 31.48
C ALA A 139 14.57 13.55 30.56
N ALA A 140 14.73 13.32 29.26
CA ALA A 140 13.67 13.45 28.28
C ALA A 140 12.52 12.45 28.53
N ALA A 141 12.86 11.19 28.80
CA ALA A 141 11.86 10.16 29.09
C ALA A 141 11.01 10.52 30.30
N VAL A 142 11.64 10.91 31.42
CA VAL A 142 10.94 11.32 32.64
C VAL A 142 10.06 12.55 32.40
N ARG A 143 10.60 13.57 31.72
CA ARG A 143 9.90 14.82 31.42
C ARG A 143 8.66 14.58 30.56
N TRP A 144 8.77 13.77 29.51
CA TRP A 144 7.67 13.52 28.59
C TRP A 144 6.61 12.58 29.15
N LEU A 145 7.01 11.58 29.94
CA LEU A 145 6.07 10.76 30.70
C LEU A 145 5.33 11.56 31.77
N ARG A 146 5.92 12.67 32.26
CA ARG A 146 5.44 13.43 33.43
C ARG A 146 5.29 12.55 34.67
N LYS A 147 6.22 11.59 34.83
CA LYS A 147 6.26 10.61 35.91
C LYS A 147 7.61 10.70 36.63
N PRO A 148 7.91 11.74 37.41
CA PRO A 148 9.17 11.82 38.15
C PRO A 148 9.26 10.78 39.27
N GLY A 149 10.48 10.48 39.72
CA GLY A 149 10.73 9.63 40.90
C GLY A 149 10.80 8.13 40.63
N GLY A 150 10.63 7.68 39.39
CA GLY A 150 10.92 6.30 38.97
C GLY A 150 12.42 6.03 38.79
N ALA A 151 12.76 4.78 38.47
CA ALA A 151 14.13 4.29 38.33
C ALA A 151 14.33 3.50 37.04
N TRP A 152 15.54 3.56 36.48
CA TRP A 152 15.92 2.73 35.34
C TRP A 152 16.27 1.32 35.78
N ARG A 153 15.60 0.34 35.21
CA ARG A 153 15.85 -1.09 35.44
C ARG A 153 15.70 -1.85 34.14
N ASN A 154 16.67 -2.71 33.90
CA ASN A 154 16.67 -3.57 32.73
C ASN A 154 16.54 -2.85 31.37
N GLY A 155 17.11 -1.65 31.24
CA GLY A 155 17.01 -0.80 30.04
C GLY A 155 15.70 -0.03 29.88
N TRP A 156 14.76 -0.19 30.82
CA TRP A 156 13.43 0.41 30.84
C TRP A 156 13.28 1.36 32.03
N TYR A 157 12.38 2.32 31.92
CA TYR A 157 12.03 3.22 33.02
C TYR A 157 10.85 2.66 33.82
N GLU A 158 11.05 2.37 35.10
CA GLU A 158 9.99 1.94 36.01
C GLU A 158 9.49 3.14 36.80
N ASP A 159 8.24 3.54 36.57
CA ASP A 159 7.64 4.68 37.26
C ASP A 159 7.25 4.34 38.72
N PRO A 160 6.90 5.33 39.56
CA PRO A 160 6.51 5.07 40.96
C PRO A 160 5.28 4.18 41.14
N SER A 161 4.47 3.99 40.08
CA SER A 161 3.32 3.08 40.10
C SER A 161 3.69 1.63 39.72
N GLY A 162 4.96 1.39 39.38
CA GLY A 162 5.45 0.08 38.93
C GLY A 162 5.24 -0.19 37.44
N THR A 163 4.79 0.80 36.66
CA THR A 163 4.64 0.66 35.22
C THR A 163 6.00 0.76 34.56
N LYS A 164 6.30 -0.17 33.65
CA LYS A 164 7.57 -0.23 32.92
C LYS A 164 7.40 0.39 31.54
N TRP A 165 8.25 1.37 31.24
CA TRP A 165 8.21 2.18 30.03
C TRP A 165 9.48 1.94 29.20
N TYR A 166 9.30 1.41 27.99
CA TYR A 166 10.32 1.46 26.95
C TYR A 166 10.43 2.90 26.50
N ALA A 167 11.65 3.42 26.44
CA ALA A 167 11.88 4.81 26.06
C ALA A 167 13.03 4.90 25.07
N ASP A 168 12.68 5.43 23.92
CA ASP A 168 13.50 5.43 22.76
C ASP A 168 13.34 6.75 22.01
N VAL A 169 14.30 7.60 22.30
CA VAL A 169 14.21 9.02 22.04
C VAL A 169 15.35 9.40 21.11
N VAL A 170 14.96 9.77 19.90
CA VAL A 170 15.86 10.22 18.83
C VAL A 170 15.39 11.60 18.40
N ALA A 171 16.07 12.64 18.87
CA ALA A 171 15.91 13.99 18.33
C ALA A 171 17.15 14.33 17.50
N GLY A 172 16.96 14.40 16.18
CA GLY A 172 18.01 14.78 15.24
C GLY A 172 17.57 15.97 14.42
N ALA A 173 17.82 17.18 14.91
CA ALA A 173 18.21 18.23 13.98
C ALA A 173 19.62 17.87 13.50
N LEU A 174 19.71 17.22 12.34
CA LEU A 174 20.98 17.20 11.60
C LEU A 174 21.35 18.67 11.38
N TRP A 175 22.53 19.06 11.86
CA TRP A 175 22.96 20.46 12.01
C TRP A 175 22.60 21.33 10.81
N GLY A 176 21.95 22.49 11.06
CA GLY A 176 21.80 23.57 10.08
C GLY A 176 20.38 23.96 9.63
N THR A 177 19.38 23.92 10.51
CA THR A 177 18.14 24.69 10.24
C THR A 177 17.98 25.75 11.34
N ASP A 178 18.11 27.01 10.96
CA ASP A 178 17.83 28.19 11.81
C ASP A 178 16.31 28.41 11.99
N ASP A 179 15.48 27.41 11.66
CA ASP A 179 14.04 27.49 11.81
C ASP A 179 13.65 27.31 13.27
N ALA A 180 12.77 28.19 13.74
CA ALA A 180 12.26 28.22 15.12
C ALA A 180 11.58 26.90 15.57
N ASP A 181 11.26 25.98 14.65
CA ASP A 181 10.79 24.62 14.96
C ASP A 181 11.91 23.67 15.45
N ALA A 182 13.18 24.08 15.33
CA ALA A 182 14.32 23.49 16.04
C ALA A 182 14.21 23.64 17.58
N ALA A 183 13.22 24.38 18.09
CA ALA A 183 12.93 24.51 19.51
C ALA A 183 12.59 23.19 20.23
N VAL A 184 12.21 22.14 19.49
CA VAL A 184 12.02 20.80 20.10
C VAL A 184 13.37 20.14 20.38
N ALA A 185 14.36 20.38 19.51
CA ALA A 185 15.75 19.95 19.68
C ALA A 185 16.59 20.94 20.50
N SER A 186 16.05 22.12 20.84
CA SER A 186 16.72 23.13 21.68
C SER A 186 16.71 22.80 23.17
N VAL A 187 16.10 21.68 23.58
CA VAL A 187 16.53 21.03 24.82
C VAL A 187 17.89 20.40 24.50
N GLU A 188 18.98 21.08 24.89
CA GLU A 188 20.37 20.67 24.66
C GLU A 188 20.69 19.21 25.03
N GLU A 189 19.81 18.58 25.78
CA GLU A 189 19.93 17.26 26.37
C GLU A 189 19.73 16.11 25.36
N ILE A 190 18.97 16.24 24.27
CA ILE A 190 18.65 15.10 23.37
C ILE A 190 19.41 15.16 22.04
N ARG A 191 20.64 15.68 22.02
CA ARG A 191 21.44 15.72 20.79
C ARG A 191 21.88 14.30 20.42
N LEU A 192 21.39 13.81 19.27
CA LEU A 192 21.88 12.56 18.68
C LEU A 192 23.33 12.77 18.19
N ARG A 193 24.29 12.13 18.84
CA ARG A 193 25.71 12.21 18.48
C ARG A 193 26.04 11.10 17.49
N SER A 194 26.85 11.42 16.48
CA SER A 194 27.21 10.49 15.41
C SER A 194 28.70 10.18 15.47
N TRP A 195 29.07 8.92 15.35
CA TRP A 195 30.44 8.43 15.55
C TRP A 195 30.86 7.52 14.40
N ASP A 196 32.08 7.72 13.89
CA ASP A 196 32.78 6.70 13.13
C ASP A 196 33.43 5.73 14.13
N ILE A 197 32.87 4.52 14.20
CA ILE A 197 33.31 3.50 15.14
C ILE A 197 34.68 2.92 14.76
N LEU A 198 35.02 2.90 13.46
CA LEU A 198 36.33 2.41 13.02
C LEU A 198 37.43 3.40 13.39
N GLN A 199 37.17 4.70 13.22
CA GLN A 199 38.14 5.75 13.54
C GLN A 199 38.08 6.22 14.99
N ARG A 200 37.09 5.76 15.76
CA ARG A 200 36.81 6.17 17.16
C ARG A 200 36.67 7.69 17.31
N GLN A 201 36.02 8.32 16.34
CA GLN A 201 35.88 9.77 16.30
C GLN A 201 34.41 10.17 16.17
N GLU A 202 34.01 11.18 16.94
CA GLU A 202 32.73 11.85 16.74
C GLU A 202 32.75 12.68 15.45
N LEU A 203 31.73 12.47 14.62
CA LEU A 203 31.53 13.18 13.37
C LEU A 203 30.58 14.36 13.57
N LYS A 204 30.95 15.52 13.03
CA LYS A 204 30.02 16.64 12.83
C LYS A 204 29.32 16.42 11.51
N CYS A 205 28.03 16.11 11.60
CA CYS A 205 27.23 15.65 10.48
C CYS A 205 26.20 16.70 10.03
N PRO A 206 26.58 17.69 9.20
CA PRO A 206 25.61 18.61 8.61
C PRO A 206 24.69 17.89 7.61
N LEU A 207 23.52 18.47 7.35
CA LEU A 207 22.52 17.94 6.39
C LEU A 207 23.09 17.66 4.99
N SER A 208 24.09 18.45 4.57
CA SER A 208 24.76 18.32 3.29
C SER A 208 25.78 17.18 3.22
N ASP A 209 26.13 16.58 4.36
CA ASP A 209 27.15 15.54 4.42
C ASP A 209 26.63 14.22 3.82
N PRO A 210 27.26 13.67 2.76
CA PRO A 210 26.81 12.44 2.12
C PRO A 210 27.05 11.20 2.98
N ILE A 211 27.96 11.26 3.96
CA ILE A 211 28.32 10.16 4.87
C ILE A 211 27.33 10.10 6.04
N CYS A 212 27.01 11.26 6.62
CA CYS A 212 26.15 11.31 7.79
C CYS A 212 24.71 11.81 7.55
N GLY A 213 24.51 12.74 6.62
CA GLY A 213 23.30 13.53 6.47
C GLY A 213 22.18 12.83 5.70
N ARG A 214 22.48 11.71 5.02
CA ARG A 214 21.50 10.95 4.23
C ARG A 214 21.47 9.49 4.65
N ILE A 215 20.59 9.15 5.59
CA ILE A 215 20.30 7.73 5.83
C ILE A 215 19.39 7.26 4.70
N ALA A 216 19.95 6.47 3.79
CA ALA A 216 19.19 5.81 2.75
C ALA A 216 18.57 4.53 3.34
N GLY A 217 17.26 4.57 3.58
CA GLY A 217 16.46 3.36 3.78
C GLY A 217 16.14 2.75 2.42
N LYS A 218 16.32 1.44 2.28
CA LYS A 218 15.90 0.70 1.08
C LYS A 218 14.97 -0.41 1.52
N THR A 219 13.78 -0.47 0.96
CA THR A 219 12.84 -1.59 1.18
C THR A 219 12.46 -2.18 -0.17
N HIS A 220 12.23 -3.49 -0.18
CA HIS A 220 11.88 -4.26 -1.37
C HIS A 220 10.61 -5.05 -1.12
N TRP A 221 9.78 -5.17 -2.15
CA TRP A 221 8.63 -6.08 -2.12
C TRP A 221 8.64 -6.94 -3.38
N GLY A 222 9.03 -8.21 -3.18
CA GLY A 222 9.39 -9.10 -4.26
C GLY A 222 10.61 -8.59 -5.04
N THR A 223 10.64 -8.88 -6.34
CA THR A 223 11.67 -8.38 -7.27
C THR A 223 11.22 -7.13 -8.01
N SER A 224 9.93 -6.80 -7.96
CA SER A 224 9.32 -5.79 -8.81
C SER A 224 9.29 -4.40 -8.19
N PHE A 225 9.26 -4.28 -6.86
CA PHE A 225 9.11 -2.98 -6.18
C PHE A 225 10.29 -2.71 -5.26
N ALA A 226 10.75 -1.47 -5.29
CA ALA A 226 11.66 -0.97 -4.29
C ALA A 226 11.39 0.49 -3.96
N THR A 227 11.47 0.81 -2.67
CA THR A 227 11.43 2.17 -2.16
C THR A 227 12.80 2.53 -1.62
N LYS A 228 13.33 3.66 -2.07
CA LYS A 228 14.51 4.29 -1.48
C LYS A 228 14.07 5.57 -0.77
N SER A 229 14.22 5.62 0.53
CA SER A 229 13.92 6.81 1.33
C SER A 229 15.21 7.47 1.77
N PHE A 230 15.39 8.74 1.46
CA PHE A 230 16.45 9.58 1.99
C PHE A 230 15.86 10.44 3.10
N LEU A 231 16.28 10.17 4.32
CA LEU A 231 15.89 10.95 5.48
C LEU A 231 16.74 12.22 5.53
N GLU A 232 16.12 13.39 5.38
CA GLU A 232 16.77 14.70 5.46
C GLU A 232 16.75 15.22 6.90
N SER A 233 15.63 15.15 7.63
CA SER A 233 15.57 15.46 9.08
C SER A 233 14.65 14.49 9.81
N LYS A 234 14.87 14.25 11.12
CA LYS A 234 14.03 13.33 11.91
C LYS A 234 13.99 13.68 13.39
N ILE A 235 12.78 13.86 13.89
CA ILE A 235 12.42 13.73 15.29
C ILE A 235 11.61 12.44 15.41
N SER A 236 12.00 11.56 16.33
CA SER A 236 11.34 10.30 16.58
C SER A 236 11.42 9.95 18.05
N VAL A 237 10.28 10.07 18.70
CA VAL A 237 10.06 9.74 20.10
C VAL A 237 9.12 8.56 20.13
N ALA A 238 9.57 7.46 20.73
CA ALA A 238 8.73 6.32 21.04
C ALA A 238 8.91 6.01 22.53
N ILE A 239 7.89 6.28 23.32
CA ILE A 239 7.81 5.87 24.72
C ILE A 239 6.53 5.07 24.90
N GLY A 240 6.65 3.80 25.24
CA GLY A 240 5.52 2.89 25.36
C GLY A 240 5.62 2.01 26.59
N ASP A 241 4.48 1.72 27.21
CA ASP A 241 4.39 0.65 28.20
C ASP A 241 4.48 -0.73 27.50
N GLY A 242 4.56 -1.80 28.28
CA GLY A 242 4.61 -3.16 27.73
C GLY A 242 3.34 -3.61 27.00
N SER A 243 2.28 -2.78 26.96
CA SER A 243 1.08 -3.00 26.13
C SER A 243 1.05 -2.12 24.88
N GLY A 244 2.12 -1.37 24.60
CA GLY A 244 2.24 -0.49 23.43
C GLY A 244 1.54 0.86 23.59
N ARG A 245 1.02 1.20 24.78
CA ARG A 245 0.38 2.50 25.03
C ARG A 245 1.43 3.51 25.46
N GLY A 246 1.36 4.73 24.95
CA GLY A 246 2.24 5.80 25.42
C GLY A 246 2.32 6.98 24.47
N LEU A 247 3.51 7.57 24.39
CA LEU A 247 3.80 8.73 23.55
C LEU A 247 4.54 8.28 22.30
N PHE A 248 3.97 8.59 21.13
CA PHE A 248 4.64 8.48 19.86
C PHE A 248 4.63 9.84 19.17
N TRP A 249 5.81 10.35 18.83
CA TRP A 249 5.96 11.55 18.00
C TRP A 249 7.01 11.28 16.94
N PHE A 250 6.59 11.35 15.68
CA PHE A 250 7.46 11.23 14.54
C PHE A 250 7.25 12.42 13.61
N GLN A 251 8.34 13.12 13.29
CA GLN A 251 8.38 14.17 12.29
C GLN A 251 9.64 13.95 11.47
N ALA A 252 9.50 13.90 10.15
CA ALA A 252 10.65 13.72 9.29
C ALA A 252 10.44 14.35 7.92
N ASN A 253 11.49 14.97 7.39
CA ASN A 253 11.57 15.30 5.98
C ASN A 253 12.19 14.12 5.25
N ILE A 254 11.42 13.49 4.36
CA ILE A 254 11.84 12.29 3.66
C ILE A 254 11.68 12.51 2.17
N ARG A 255 12.77 12.35 1.42
CA ARG A 255 12.72 12.23 -0.04
C ARG A 255 12.59 10.76 -0.40
N VAL A 256 11.45 10.38 -0.95
CA VAL A 256 11.18 9.00 -1.35
C VAL A 256 11.33 8.86 -2.87
N THR A 257 12.15 7.90 -3.30
CA THR A 257 12.25 7.45 -4.68
C THR A 257 11.62 6.08 -4.78
N LEU A 258 10.55 6.00 -5.57
CA LEU A 258 9.79 4.79 -5.81
C LEU A 258 10.24 4.17 -7.13
N THR A 259 10.50 2.87 -7.14
CA THR A 259 10.92 2.16 -8.34
C THR A 259 10.08 0.91 -8.55
N SER A 260 9.67 0.69 -9.80
CA SER A 260 8.96 -0.50 -10.24
C SER A 260 9.67 -1.07 -11.46
N VAL A 261 9.84 -2.39 -11.51
CA VAL A 261 10.31 -3.08 -12.71
C VAL A 261 9.18 -3.10 -13.74
N TYR A 262 9.47 -2.63 -14.95
CA TYR A 262 8.55 -2.69 -16.08
C TYR A 262 8.83 -3.96 -16.88
N ASP A 263 8.06 -5.01 -16.64
CA ASP A 263 8.24 -6.31 -17.28
C ASP A 263 7.35 -6.50 -18.52
N TRP A 264 7.52 -7.63 -19.20
CA TRP A 264 6.73 -7.97 -20.39
C TRP A 264 5.23 -8.11 -20.07
N GLN A 265 4.87 -8.55 -18.85
CA GLN A 265 3.48 -8.68 -18.42
C GLN A 265 2.83 -7.28 -18.33
N THR A 266 3.57 -6.33 -17.77
CA THR A 266 3.18 -4.91 -17.71
C THR A 266 3.04 -4.33 -19.10
N PHE A 267 3.97 -4.62 -20.01
CA PHE A 267 3.91 -4.19 -21.41
C PHE A 267 2.63 -4.67 -22.12
N VAL A 268 2.36 -5.98 -22.06
CA VAL A 268 1.19 -6.59 -22.72
C VAL A 268 -0.12 -6.02 -22.16
N ALA A 269 -0.24 -5.94 -20.83
CA ALA A 269 -1.43 -5.40 -20.19
C ALA A 269 -1.65 -3.91 -20.53
N ASN A 270 -0.60 -3.09 -20.48
CA ASN A 270 -0.68 -1.67 -20.83
C ASN A 270 -1.02 -1.48 -22.32
N GLY A 271 -0.46 -2.28 -23.22
CA GLY A 271 -0.78 -2.23 -24.64
C GLY A 271 -2.25 -2.57 -24.90
N ALA A 272 -2.78 -3.62 -24.25
CA ALA A 272 -4.19 -4.00 -24.35
C ALA A 272 -5.12 -2.91 -23.81
N ILE A 273 -4.82 -2.35 -22.64
CA ILE A 273 -5.58 -1.24 -22.05
C ILE A 273 -5.49 0.00 -22.94
N GLY A 274 -4.31 0.33 -23.46
CA GLY A 274 -4.11 1.47 -24.36
C GLY A 274 -4.98 1.36 -25.62
N MET A 275 -5.00 0.19 -26.27
CA MET A 275 -5.88 -0.06 -27.41
C MET A 275 -7.36 0.07 -27.05
N LEU A 276 -7.76 -0.43 -25.88
CA LEU A 276 -9.12 -0.28 -25.37
C LEU A 276 -9.47 1.19 -25.16
N LEU A 277 -8.60 1.96 -24.50
CA LEU A 277 -8.81 3.38 -24.19
C LEU A 277 -8.89 4.22 -25.47
N VAL A 278 -8.03 3.98 -26.46
CA VAL A 278 -8.10 4.68 -27.76
C VAL A 278 -9.44 4.41 -28.44
N ARG A 279 -9.85 3.14 -28.52
CA ARG A 279 -11.14 2.78 -29.14
C ARG A 279 -12.32 3.37 -28.36
N TRP A 280 -12.24 3.37 -27.04
CA TRP A 280 -13.27 3.94 -26.18
C TRP A 280 -13.37 5.46 -26.36
N GLY A 281 -12.24 6.16 -26.43
CA GLY A 281 -12.17 7.60 -26.72
C GLY A 281 -12.75 7.97 -28.09
N VAL A 282 -12.42 7.21 -29.14
CA VAL A 282 -13.02 7.39 -30.48
C VAL A 282 -14.53 7.16 -30.44
N SER A 283 -14.99 6.15 -29.69
CA SER A 283 -16.42 5.86 -29.51
C SER A 283 -17.15 6.99 -28.79
N MET A 284 -16.53 7.57 -27.74
CA MET A 284 -17.05 8.75 -27.04
C MET A 284 -17.15 9.97 -27.96
N LEU A 285 -16.07 10.28 -28.69
CA LEU A 285 -16.03 11.41 -29.62
C LEU A 285 -17.06 11.28 -30.73
N THR A 286 -17.22 10.09 -31.31
CA THR A 286 -18.16 9.86 -32.41
C THR A 286 -19.62 9.94 -31.95
N LEU A 287 -19.96 9.38 -30.79
CA LEU A 287 -21.29 9.51 -30.19
C LEU A 287 -21.62 10.95 -29.82
N HIS A 288 -20.65 11.68 -29.24
CA HIS A 288 -20.84 13.07 -28.87
C HIS A 288 -20.98 13.97 -30.11
N TYR A 289 -20.08 13.83 -31.09
CA TYR A 289 -20.12 14.59 -32.33
C TYR A 289 -21.41 14.35 -33.10
N SER A 290 -21.86 13.10 -33.22
CA SER A 290 -23.12 12.73 -33.91
C SER A 290 -24.35 13.39 -33.28
N TYR A 291 -24.34 13.60 -31.96
CA TYR A 291 -25.39 14.36 -31.28
C TYR A 291 -25.29 15.85 -31.60
N CYS A 292 -24.09 16.44 -31.53
CA CYS A 292 -23.88 17.86 -31.80
C CYS A 292 -24.27 18.29 -33.22
N ILE A 293 -24.11 17.41 -34.23
CA ILE A 293 -24.51 17.68 -35.62
C ILE A 293 -25.95 17.25 -35.95
N GLY A 294 -26.74 16.84 -34.96
CA GLY A 294 -28.15 16.48 -35.13
C GLY A 294 -28.43 15.16 -35.84
N LEU A 295 -27.42 14.31 -36.08
CA LEU A 295 -27.60 12.97 -36.65
C LEU A 295 -28.15 11.97 -35.63
N SER A 296 -27.82 12.17 -34.35
CA SER A 296 -28.41 11.40 -33.25
C SER A 296 -29.41 12.27 -32.49
N PRO A 297 -30.71 11.90 -32.43
CA PRO A 297 -31.74 12.72 -31.78
C PRO A 297 -31.62 12.72 -30.25
N THR A 298 -30.85 11.79 -29.68
CA THR A 298 -30.65 11.68 -28.23
C THR A 298 -29.18 11.57 -27.91
N TRP A 299 -28.76 12.26 -26.85
CA TRP A 299 -27.42 12.08 -26.31
C TRP A 299 -27.34 10.71 -25.62
N HIS A 300 -26.33 9.92 -25.99
CA HIS A 300 -26.11 8.59 -25.42
C HIS A 300 -24.88 8.61 -24.51
N GLY A 301 -24.99 8.01 -23.32
CA GLY A 301 -23.84 7.81 -22.44
C GLY A 301 -22.85 6.82 -23.06
N ALA A 302 -21.60 7.24 -23.22
CA ALA A 302 -20.54 6.45 -23.86
C ALA A 302 -19.71 5.65 -22.83
N GLY A 303 -20.36 4.82 -22.02
CA GLY A 303 -19.68 3.93 -21.07
C GLY A 303 -18.93 2.77 -21.76
N LEU A 304 -18.21 1.93 -20.98
CA LEU A 304 -17.54 0.70 -21.44
C LEU A 304 -18.41 -0.20 -22.33
N GLY A 305 -19.73 -0.20 -22.13
CA GLY A 305 -20.68 -0.97 -22.91
C GLY A 305 -20.58 -0.71 -24.42
N CYS A 306 -20.17 0.48 -24.85
CA CYS A 306 -20.01 0.81 -26.28
C CYS A 306 -18.85 0.09 -26.96
N VAL A 307 -17.86 -0.41 -26.21
CA VAL A 307 -16.72 -1.18 -26.75
C VAL A 307 -16.77 -2.67 -26.38
N SER A 308 -17.85 -3.11 -25.72
CA SER A 308 -17.95 -4.47 -25.16
C SER A 308 -17.91 -5.62 -26.18
N ASN A 309 -18.24 -5.39 -27.45
CA ASN A 309 -18.08 -6.41 -28.51
C ASN A 309 -16.85 -6.21 -29.39
N ALA A 310 -16.03 -5.18 -29.13
CA ALA A 310 -14.77 -5.01 -29.82
C ALA A 310 -13.79 -6.12 -29.46
N ASN A 311 -12.90 -6.48 -30.39
CA ASN A 311 -11.86 -7.49 -30.12
C ASN A 311 -10.95 -7.07 -28.95
N SER A 312 -10.67 -5.77 -28.81
CA SER A 312 -9.90 -5.22 -27.68
C SER A 312 -10.53 -5.48 -26.32
N PHE A 313 -11.87 -5.56 -26.23
CA PHE A 313 -12.58 -5.88 -25.00
C PHE A 313 -12.83 -7.39 -24.83
N LYS A 314 -13.14 -8.11 -25.93
CA LYS A 314 -13.37 -9.56 -25.92
C LYS A 314 -12.17 -10.35 -25.41
N TYR A 315 -10.97 -9.97 -25.85
CA TYR A 315 -9.72 -10.65 -25.44
C TYR A 315 -9.09 -10.04 -24.19
N LEU A 316 -9.73 -9.03 -23.58
CA LEU A 316 -9.18 -8.30 -22.45
C LEU A 316 -8.90 -9.22 -21.25
N LEU A 317 -9.76 -10.19 -20.98
CA LEU A 317 -9.55 -11.16 -19.91
C LEU A 317 -8.21 -11.91 -20.06
N ILE A 318 -7.92 -12.35 -21.29
CA ILE A 318 -6.72 -13.14 -21.60
C ILE A 318 -5.48 -12.25 -21.55
N THR A 319 -5.56 -11.04 -22.10
CA THR A 319 -4.41 -10.12 -22.14
C THR A 319 -4.07 -9.50 -20.78
N LEU A 320 -5.05 -9.39 -19.88
CA LEU A 320 -4.84 -8.91 -18.51
C LEU A 320 -4.43 -10.02 -17.53
N LEU A 321 -4.68 -11.30 -17.86
CA LEU A 321 -4.39 -12.43 -16.98
C LEU A 321 -2.94 -12.46 -16.45
N PRO A 322 -1.89 -12.21 -17.27
CA PRO A 322 -0.51 -12.22 -16.78
C PRO A 322 -0.27 -11.21 -15.66
N ARG A 323 -0.94 -10.05 -15.70
CA ARG A 323 -0.80 -8.98 -14.70
C ARG A 323 -1.80 -9.07 -13.55
N LEU A 324 -2.74 -10.02 -13.60
CA LEU A 324 -3.83 -10.11 -12.63
C LEU A 324 -3.34 -10.31 -11.20
N GLN A 325 -2.25 -11.06 -11.01
CA GLN A 325 -1.65 -11.29 -9.70
C GLN A 325 -1.24 -9.96 -9.04
N LEU A 326 -0.50 -9.11 -9.76
CA LEU A 326 -0.12 -7.80 -9.27
C LEU A 326 -1.33 -6.88 -9.09
N ALA A 327 -2.28 -6.94 -10.03
CA ALA A 327 -3.47 -6.12 -9.96
C ALA A 327 -4.29 -6.42 -8.70
N LEU A 328 -4.48 -7.71 -8.39
CA LEU A 328 -5.15 -8.16 -7.17
C LEU A 328 -4.37 -7.79 -5.91
N ALA A 329 -3.04 -7.91 -5.92
CA ALA A 329 -2.21 -7.48 -4.80
C ALA A 329 -2.41 -5.99 -4.48
N ALA A 330 -2.35 -5.14 -5.50
CA ALA A 330 -2.61 -3.71 -5.36
C ALA A 330 -4.04 -3.43 -4.89
N PHE A 331 -5.04 -4.08 -5.49
CA PHE A 331 -6.46 -3.94 -5.11
C PHE A 331 -6.70 -4.26 -3.63
N TRP A 332 -6.15 -5.38 -3.13
CA TRP A 332 -6.31 -5.75 -1.73
C TRP A 332 -5.51 -4.86 -0.79
N SER A 333 -4.46 -4.19 -1.26
CA SER A 333 -3.69 -3.22 -0.47
C SER A 333 -4.32 -1.82 -0.39
N VAL A 334 -5.32 -1.50 -1.22
CA VAL A 334 -5.97 -0.17 -1.27
C VAL A 334 -6.54 0.25 0.08
N GLY A 335 -6.24 1.46 0.54
CA GLY A 335 -6.76 2.00 1.80
C GLY A 335 -6.01 1.56 3.06
N CYS A 336 -4.97 0.72 2.92
CA CYS A 336 -4.07 0.37 4.01
C CYS A 336 -2.79 1.22 3.93
N GLN A 337 -2.38 1.82 5.05
CA GLN A 337 -1.07 2.44 5.18
C GLN A 337 -0.09 1.44 5.78
N PHE A 338 0.69 0.75 4.94
CA PHE A 338 1.64 -0.26 5.40
C PHE A 338 2.95 0.33 5.92
N GLU A 339 3.55 -0.36 6.90
CA GLU A 339 4.98 -0.29 7.22
C GLU A 339 5.74 -1.46 6.56
N GLY A 340 7.06 -1.46 6.69
CA GLY A 340 7.91 -2.56 6.21
C GLY A 340 7.91 -2.75 4.69
N PRO A 341 8.20 -3.97 4.21
CA PRO A 341 8.29 -4.31 2.79
C PRO A 341 7.05 -3.94 1.97
N GLN A 342 5.83 -4.19 2.47
CA GLN A 342 4.57 -3.95 1.75
C GLN A 342 4.33 -2.47 1.42
N SER A 343 4.93 -1.54 2.17
CA SER A 343 4.90 -0.12 1.83
C SER A 343 5.41 0.17 0.41
N ALA A 344 6.36 -0.62 -0.10
CA ALA A 344 6.89 -0.42 -1.45
C ALA A 344 5.83 -0.62 -2.55
N LEU A 345 4.84 -1.49 -2.34
CA LEU A 345 3.68 -1.57 -3.24
C LEU A 345 2.72 -0.39 -3.01
N ALA A 346 2.34 -0.17 -1.75
CA ALA A 346 1.31 0.79 -1.38
C ALA A 346 1.68 2.24 -1.71
N ASP A 347 2.95 2.62 -1.65
CA ASP A 347 3.39 3.97 -2.00
C ASP A 347 3.54 4.19 -3.50
N THR A 348 3.67 3.10 -4.28
CA THR A 348 3.85 3.14 -5.74
C THR A 348 2.53 3.44 -6.46
N TRP A 349 2.03 4.66 -6.30
CA TRP A 349 0.75 5.14 -6.82
C TRP A 349 0.59 4.94 -8.34
N PHE A 350 1.68 5.08 -9.10
CA PHE A 350 1.70 4.88 -10.55
C PHE A 350 1.56 3.40 -10.97
N VAL A 351 1.62 2.47 -10.01
CA VAL A 351 1.24 1.06 -10.20
C VAL A 351 -0.11 0.76 -9.58
N VAL A 352 -0.43 1.32 -8.42
CA VAL A 352 -1.71 1.07 -7.73
C VAL A 352 -2.90 1.56 -8.55
N TYR A 353 -2.91 2.81 -9.06
CA TYR A 353 -4.07 3.31 -9.80
C TYR A 353 -4.33 2.55 -11.11
N PRO A 354 -3.32 2.26 -11.95
CA PRO A 354 -3.55 1.40 -13.12
C PRO A 354 -3.99 0.00 -12.74
N SER A 355 -3.53 -0.54 -11.61
CA SER A 355 -3.93 -1.86 -11.11
C SER A 355 -5.39 -1.90 -10.67
N ILE A 356 -5.89 -0.85 -10.00
CA ILE A 356 -7.32 -0.70 -9.67
C ILE A 356 -8.16 -0.74 -10.96
N ALA A 357 -7.78 0.07 -11.95
CA ALA A 357 -8.47 0.09 -13.24
C ALA A 357 -8.40 -1.28 -13.94
N THR A 358 -7.25 -1.94 -13.91
CA THR A 358 -7.03 -3.28 -14.48
C THR A 358 -7.94 -4.32 -13.81
N CYS A 359 -8.01 -4.34 -12.49
CA CYS A 359 -8.90 -5.23 -11.73
C CYS A 359 -10.37 -5.01 -12.10
N LEU A 360 -10.82 -3.76 -12.14
CA LEU A 360 -12.20 -3.46 -12.49
C LEU A 360 -12.50 -3.76 -13.96
N LEU A 361 -11.57 -3.50 -14.88
CA LEU A 361 -11.72 -3.88 -16.29
C LEU A 361 -11.81 -5.40 -16.47
N PHE A 362 -10.98 -6.16 -15.76
CA PHE A 362 -11.04 -7.62 -15.73
C PHE A 362 -12.40 -8.10 -15.19
N TYR A 363 -12.84 -7.53 -14.08
CA TYR A 363 -14.14 -7.83 -13.47
C TYR A 363 -15.31 -7.52 -14.42
N TYR A 364 -15.30 -6.36 -15.08
CA TYR A 364 -16.33 -5.99 -16.06
C TYR A 364 -16.27 -6.84 -17.34
N SER A 365 -15.10 -7.30 -17.76
CA SER A 365 -14.96 -8.28 -18.85
C SER A 365 -15.63 -9.61 -18.49
N LEU A 366 -15.46 -10.10 -17.26
CA LEU A 366 -16.19 -11.27 -16.77
C LEU A 366 -17.71 -11.05 -16.73
N LEU A 367 -18.16 -9.90 -16.22
CA LEU A 367 -19.58 -9.55 -16.19
C LEU A 367 -20.18 -9.50 -17.60
N ASP A 368 -19.44 -9.01 -18.59
CA ASP A 368 -19.87 -8.99 -19.99
C ASP A 368 -20.07 -10.40 -20.55
N ILE A 369 -19.11 -11.30 -20.31
CA ILE A 369 -19.21 -12.71 -20.72
C ILE A 369 -20.43 -13.37 -20.06
N LEU A 370 -20.60 -13.20 -18.75
CA LEU A 370 -21.75 -13.74 -18.02
C LEU A 370 -23.07 -13.16 -18.53
N ALA A 371 -23.13 -11.84 -18.76
CA ALA A 371 -24.31 -11.20 -19.30
C ALA A 371 -24.63 -11.70 -20.72
N LYS A 372 -23.63 -11.94 -21.57
CA LYS A 372 -23.81 -12.56 -22.90
C LYS A 372 -24.34 -13.98 -22.79
N ALA A 373 -23.75 -14.81 -21.92
CA ALA A 373 -24.18 -16.19 -21.70
C ALA A 373 -25.62 -16.27 -21.17
N MET A 374 -25.99 -15.39 -20.24
CA MET A 374 -27.34 -15.29 -19.70
C MET A 374 -28.32 -14.53 -20.60
N ARG A 375 -27.85 -14.03 -21.75
CA ARG A 375 -28.61 -13.16 -22.67
C ARG A 375 -29.25 -11.96 -21.98
N ARG A 376 -28.52 -11.31 -21.09
CA ARG A 376 -28.94 -10.14 -20.31
C ARG A 376 -28.21 -8.88 -20.77
N ARG A 377 -28.86 -7.72 -20.63
CA ARG A 377 -28.25 -6.39 -20.84
C ARG A 377 -28.03 -5.70 -19.50
N ILE A 378 -26.78 -5.43 -19.18
CA ILE A 378 -26.39 -4.86 -17.88
C ILE A 378 -25.79 -3.46 -18.06
N SER A 379 -26.00 -2.60 -17.06
CA SER A 379 -25.43 -1.25 -17.07
C SER A 379 -23.99 -1.28 -16.56
N ASP A 380 -23.18 -0.42 -17.14
CA ASP A 380 -21.78 -0.17 -16.84
C ASP A 380 -21.56 1.17 -16.12
N ALA A 381 -22.63 1.83 -15.69
CA ALA A 381 -22.59 3.15 -15.05
C ALA A 381 -21.81 3.17 -13.72
N LEU A 382 -21.68 2.01 -13.05
CA LEU A 382 -20.98 1.89 -11.78
C LEU A 382 -19.45 1.73 -11.94
N PHE A 383 -18.95 1.52 -13.16
CA PHE A 383 -17.51 1.35 -13.40
C PHE A 383 -16.71 2.59 -12.98
N PRO A 384 -16.97 3.82 -13.51
CA PRO A 384 -16.17 4.99 -13.13
C PRO A 384 -16.28 5.34 -11.64
N PRO A 385 -17.46 5.36 -10.99
CA PRO A 385 -17.56 5.58 -9.56
C PRO A 385 -16.76 4.59 -8.72
N SER A 386 -16.70 3.31 -9.13
CA SER A 386 -15.91 2.29 -8.41
C SER A 386 -14.42 2.54 -8.52
N VAL A 387 -13.92 2.92 -9.71
CA VAL A 387 -12.51 3.30 -9.90
C VAL A 387 -12.17 4.51 -9.04
N ILE A 388 -13.02 5.54 -9.06
CA ILE A 388 -12.82 6.79 -8.30
C ILE A 388 -12.84 6.49 -6.79
N PHE A 389 -13.80 5.72 -6.31
CA PHE A 389 -13.92 5.37 -4.91
C PHE A 389 -12.69 4.62 -4.39
N LEU A 390 -12.23 3.59 -5.12
CA LEU A 390 -11.02 2.84 -4.73
C LEU A 390 -9.76 3.69 -4.83
N SER A 391 -9.67 4.56 -5.83
CA SER A 391 -8.56 5.53 -5.95
C SER A 391 -8.56 6.52 -4.79
N ALA A 392 -9.74 6.99 -4.38
CA ALA A 392 -9.90 7.87 -3.22
C ALA A 392 -9.53 7.15 -1.91
N MET A 393 -9.94 5.88 -1.73
CA MET A 393 -9.50 5.07 -0.58
C MET A 393 -7.96 4.98 -0.51
N HIS A 394 -7.29 4.79 -1.65
CA HIS A 394 -5.84 4.76 -1.70
C HIS A 394 -5.21 6.13 -1.41
N PHE A 395 -5.81 7.20 -1.95
CA PHE A 395 -5.34 8.58 -1.73
C PHE A 395 -5.46 8.97 -0.26
N PHE A 396 -6.61 8.70 0.37
CA PHE A 396 -6.89 9.01 1.78
C PHE A 396 -6.45 7.91 2.77
N ARG A 397 -5.50 7.05 2.39
CA ARG A 397 -5.10 5.91 3.22
C ARG A 397 -4.51 6.33 4.57
N PHE A 398 -3.87 7.51 4.64
CA PHE A 398 -3.31 8.04 5.89
C PHE A 398 -4.41 8.51 6.84
N GLU A 399 -5.43 9.17 6.32
CA GLU A 399 -6.59 9.63 7.08
C GLU A 399 -7.45 8.46 7.54
N ILE A 400 -7.64 7.45 6.67
CA ILE A 400 -8.30 6.18 7.01
C ILE A 400 -7.57 5.50 8.16
N ALA A 401 -6.24 5.37 8.06
CA ALA A 401 -5.36 4.85 9.10
C ALA A 401 -5.48 5.62 10.43
N ALA A 402 -5.43 6.96 10.38
CA ALA A 402 -5.48 7.81 11.56
C ALA A 402 -6.88 7.85 12.21
N SER A 403 -7.94 7.51 11.48
CA SER A 403 -9.31 7.63 11.97
C SER A 403 -9.69 6.61 13.05
N GLY A 404 -9.00 5.47 13.13
CA GLY A 404 -9.38 4.35 14.01
C GLY A 404 -10.68 3.63 13.63
N LEU A 405 -11.50 4.20 12.73
CA LEU A 405 -12.84 3.71 12.36
C LEU A 405 -12.82 2.31 11.75
N PHE A 406 -11.69 1.92 11.17
CA PHE A 406 -11.56 0.68 10.40
C PHE A 406 -10.89 -0.45 11.18
N GLY A 407 -10.68 -0.28 12.50
CA GLY A 407 -9.95 -1.24 13.32
C GLY A 407 -8.44 -1.26 13.05
N ILE A 408 -7.94 -0.18 12.44
CA ILE A 408 -6.52 0.08 12.23
C ILE A 408 -6.17 1.27 13.11
N ASP A 409 -5.20 1.11 14.01
CA ASP A 409 -4.67 2.18 14.84
C ASP A 409 -3.43 2.80 14.17
N GLY A 410 -3.67 3.63 13.15
CA GLY A 410 -2.60 4.19 12.34
C GLY A 410 -2.08 3.20 11.30
N ARG A 411 -0.85 2.72 11.45
CA ARG A 411 -0.17 1.99 10.37
C ARG A 411 -0.33 0.48 10.51
N VAL A 412 -0.35 -0.18 9.37
CA VAL A 412 -0.52 -1.64 9.24
C VAL A 412 0.84 -2.30 9.12
N VAL A 413 1.14 -3.24 10.00
CA VAL A 413 2.36 -4.05 9.94
C VAL A 413 2.32 -4.94 8.69
N ALA A 414 3.46 -5.07 8.00
CA ALA A 414 3.54 -5.94 6.83
C ALA A 414 3.25 -7.41 7.18
N ALA A 415 2.30 -8.03 6.46
CA ALA A 415 1.88 -9.43 6.68
C ALA A 415 2.23 -10.38 5.52
N VAL A 416 2.64 -9.83 4.37
CA VAL A 416 3.13 -10.59 3.21
C VAL A 416 4.52 -10.08 2.83
N PHE A 417 5.53 -10.88 3.11
CA PHE A 417 6.94 -10.51 2.93
C PHE A 417 7.44 -10.75 1.51
N SER A 418 8.65 -10.28 1.22
CA SER A 418 9.23 -10.28 -0.12
C SER A 418 9.39 -11.69 -0.69
N ASP A 419 9.81 -12.65 0.12
CA ASP A 419 9.99 -14.04 -0.30
C ASP A 419 8.68 -14.74 -0.64
N GLU A 420 7.62 -14.44 0.10
CA GLU A 420 6.29 -14.95 -0.23
C GLU A 420 5.80 -14.37 -1.57
N VAL A 421 6.06 -13.08 -1.83
CA VAL A 421 5.69 -12.45 -3.11
C VAL A 421 6.37 -13.13 -4.31
N ARG A 422 7.62 -13.58 -4.15
CA ARG A 422 8.37 -14.28 -5.22
C ARG A 422 7.74 -15.62 -5.60
N THR A 423 7.10 -16.30 -4.65
CA THR A 423 6.52 -17.63 -4.84
C THR A 423 5.00 -17.61 -4.98
N MET A 424 4.38 -16.47 -4.71
CA MET A 424 2.93 -16.22 -4.77
C MET A 424 2.32 -16.67 -6.09
N LYS A 425 1.16 -17.33 -5.99
CA LYS A 425 0.39 -17.83 -7.13
C LYS A 425 -0.99 -17.17 -7.18
N LEU A 426 -1.51 -16.96 -8.39
CA LEU A 426 -2.79 -16.29 -8.63
C LEU A 426 -3.97 -16.96 -7.89
N TYR A 427 -4.02 -18.29 -7.81
CA TYR A 427 -5.16 -18.98 -7.17
C TYR A 427 -5.24 -18.73 -5.66
N GLN A 428 -4.12 -18.39 -5.00
CA GLN A 428 -4.06 -18.17 -3.56
C GLN A 428 -4.92 -16.97 -3.12
N PHE A 429 -5.17 -16.00 -4.00
CA PHE A 429 -6.09 -14.88 -3.73
C PHE A 429 -7.54 -15.33 -3.48
N PHE A 430 -7.90 -16.54 -3.90
CA PHE A 430 -9.26 -17.07 -3.81
C PHE A 430 -9.37 -18.26 -2.85
N THR A 431 -8.27 -18.95 -2.56
CA THR A 431 -8.27 -20.19 -1.78
C THR A 431 -7.53 -20.09 -0.44
N SER A 432 -6.76 -19.03 -0.21
CA SER A 432 -6.04 -18.81 1.05
C SER A 432 -6.39 -17.46 1.69
N ASP A 433 -5.76 -17.18 2.83
CA ASP A 433 -5.84 -15.91 3.55
C ASP A 433 -5.00 -14.79 2.92
N LEU A 434 -4.42 -14.99 1.73
CA LEU A 434 -3.49 -14.03 1.11
C LEU A 434 -4.14 -12.65 0.89
N ALA A 435 -5.37 -12.61 0.37
CA ALA A 435 -6.11 -11.36 0.18
C ALA A 435 -6.38 -10.64 1.51
N TRP A 436 -6.59 -11.42 2.58
CA TRP A 436 -6.78 -10.92 3.94
C TRP A 436 -5.52 -10.26 4.49
N ARG A 437 -4.38 -10.95 4.39
CA ARG A 437 -3.07 -10.45 4.82
C ARG A 437 -2.60 -9.25 3.99
N LEU A 438 -2.83 -9.24 2.68
CA LEU A 438 -2.57 -8.09 1.81
C LEU A 438 -3.44 -6.87 2.12
N ASN A 439 -4.53 -7.03 2.87
CA ASN A 439 -5.36 -5.96 3.39
C ASN A 439 -5.03 -5.62 4.85
N GLY A 440 -3.91 -6.11 5.39
CA GLY A 440 -3.52 -5.80 6.76
C GLY A 440 -4.40 -6.43 7.83
N ASN A 441 -5.11 -7.50 7.49
CA ASN A 441 -6.08 -8.15 8.37
C ASN A 441 -7.25 -7.24 8.83
N ALA A 442 -7.52 -6.14 8.10
CA ALA A 442 -8.56 -5.18 8.45
C ALA A 442 -9.93 -5.57 7.87
N THR A 443 -10.76 -6.25 8.66
CA THR A 443 -12.10 -6.75 8.26
C THR A 443 -12.94 -5.72 7.52
N SER A 444 -13.03 -4.52 8.08
CA SER A 444 -13.86 -3.44 7.58
C SER A 444 -13.48 -3.02 6.15
N LEU A 445 -12.19 -2.90 5.86
CA LEU A 445 -11.68 -2.52 4.54
C LEU A 445 -11.93 -3.62 3.50
N ILE A 446 -11.80 -4.89 3.88
CA ILE A 446 -12.17 -6.00 3.01
C ILE A 446 -13.66 -6.00 2.72
N THR A 447 -14.50 -5.82 3.75
CA THR A 447 -15.95 -5.77 3.57
C THR A 447 -16.33 -4.65 2.61
N ILE A 448 -15.74 -3.46 2.73
CA ILE A 448 -16.00 -2.34 1.81
C ILE A 448 -15.65 -2.70 0.37
N LYS A 449 -14.46 -3.26 0.13
CA LYS A 449 -14.02 -3.67 -1.22
C LYS A 449 -14.95 -4.73 -1.83
N VAL A 450 -15.33 -5.73 -1.03
CA VAL A 450 -16.27 -6.78 -1.45
C VAL A 450 -17.66 -6.20 -1.72
N VAL A 451 -18.16 -5.28 -0.89
CA VAL A 451 -19.43 -4.58 -1.11
C VAL A 451 -19.40 -3.78 -2.41
N VAL A 452 -18.31 -3.04 -2.69
CA VAL A 452 -18.14 -2.33 -3.97
C VAL A 452 -18.24 -3.31 -5.13
N LEU A 453 -17.51 -4.43 -5.10
CA LEU A 453 -17.61 -5.45 -6.15
C LEU A 453 -19.03 -6.04 -6.25
N GLY A 454 -19.68 -6.33 -5.12
CA GLY A 454 -21.04 -6.87 -5.06
C GLY A 454 -22.09 -5.91 -5.63
N ILE A 455 -21.97 -4.61 -5.37
CA ILE A 455 -22.86 -3.57 -5.93
C ILE A 455 -22.77 -3.57 -7.47
N ASN A 456 -21.57 -3.76 -8.03
CA ASN A 456 -21.37 -3.86 -9.47
C ASN A 456 -21.95 -5.15 -10.09
N LEU A 457 -22.26 -6.18 -9.28
CA LEU A 457 -22.93 -7.41 -9.73
C LEU A 457 -24.46 -7.25 -9.81
N LEU A 458 -25.05 -6.34 -9.01
CA LEU A 458 -26.51 -6.15 -8.95
C LEU A 458 -27.18 -5.91 -10.31
N PRO A 459 -26.61 -5.12 -11.25
CA PRO A 459 -27.19 -4.97 -12.59
C PRO A 459 -27.39 -6.30 -13.33
N LEU A 460 -26.50 -7.28 -13.13
CA LEU A 460 -26.64 -8.61 -13.70
C LEU A 460 -27.80 -9.37 -13.07
N LEU A 461 -27.90 -9.37 -11.75
CA LEU A 461 -28.93 -10.09 -11.00
C LEU A 461 -30.34 -9.56 -11.31
N PHE A 462 -30.51 -8.24 -11.36
CA PHE A 462 -31.81 -7.59 -11.60
C PHE A 462 -32.19 -7.42 -13.08
N SER A 463 -31.26 -7.64 -14.01
CA SER A 463 -31.58 -7.56 -15.44
C SER A 463 -32.41 -8.75 -15.91
N ARG A 464 -33.44 -8.47 -16.71
CA ARG A 464 -34.27 -9.51 -17.34
C ARG A 464 -33.56 -10.10 -18.56
N PRO A 465 -33.72 -11.40 -18.83
CA PRO A 465 -33.22 -12.00 -20.06
C PRO A 465 -33.90 -11.37 -21.28
N LEU A 466 -33.13 -11.18 -22.35
CA LEU A 466 -33.62 -10.70 -23.64
C LEU A 466 -34.55 -11.75 -24.25
N ARG A 467 -35.68 -11.28 -24.80
CA ARG A 467 -36.56 -12.13 -25.62
C ARG A 467 -35.91 -12.36 -26.97
N VAL A 468 -35.98 -13.58 -27.49
CA VAL A 468 -35.56 -13.88 -28.87
C VAL A 468 -36.48 -13.14 -29.82
N LEU A 469 -35.93 -12.20 -30.60
CA LEU A 469 -36.62 -11.61 -31.72
C LEU A 469 -36.26 -12.39 -32.98
N ALA A 470 -37.26 -13.06 -33.55
CA ALA A 470 -37.13 -13.89 -34.76
C ALA A 470 -37.59 -13.16 -36.04
N LYS A 471 -38.39 -12.10 -35.92
CA LYS A 471 -38.96 -11.38 -37.09
C LYS A 471 -38.43 -9.96 -37.18
N PRO A 472 -37.94 -9.52 -38.35
CA PRO A 472 -37.55 -8.13 -38.57
C PRO A 472 -38.76 -7.21 -38.49
N SER A 473 -38.54 -5.97 -38.05
CA SER A 473 -39.61 -4.97 -38.00
C SER A 473 -39.82 -4.29 -39.35
N GLU A 474 -41.09 -4.07 -39.69
CA GLU A 474 -41.52 -3.43 -40.93
C GLU A 474 -40.94 -2.00 -41.08
N GLY A 475 -40.49 -1.66 -42.28
CA GLY A 475 -40.07 -0.29 -42.65
C GLY A 475 -38.57 0.03 -42.61
N LEU A 476 -37.69 -0.93 -42.31
CA LEU A 476 -36.21 -0.78 -42.33
C LEU A 476 -35.58 -1.51 -43.53
N SER A 477 -34.37 -1.11 -43.95
CA SER A 477 -33.61 -1.85 -44.98
C SER A 477 -33.16 -3.23 -44.50
N GLY A 478 -32.90 -4.18 -45.42
CA GLY A 478 -32.50 -5.55 -45.05
C GLY A 478 -31.25 -5.63 -44.17
N VAL A 479 -30.29 -4.73 -44.37
CA VAL A 479 -29.06 -4.64 -43.55
C VAL A 479 -29.38 -4.12 -42.14
N GLU A 480 -30.20 -3.07 -42.01
CA GLU A 480 -30.62 -2.55 -40.70
C GLU A 480 -31.50 -3.54 -39.93
N GLN A 481 -32.31 -4.31 -40.66
CA GLN A 481 -33.09 -5.41 -40.09
C GLN A 481 -32.17 -6.48 -39.50
N ALA A 482 -31.16 -6.94 -40.27
CA ALA A 482 -30.19 -7.92 -39.80
C ALA A 482 -29.38 -7.41 -38.60
N LEU A 483 -28.87 -6.18 -38.66
CA LEU A 483 -28.14 -5.55 -37.55
C LEU A 483 -29.02 -5.36 -36.32
N GLY A 484 -30.30 -4.99 -36.50
CA GLY A 484 -31.26 -4.85 -35.41
C GLY A 484 -31.61 -6.18 -34.73
N VAL A 485 -31.75 -7.26 -35.50
CA VAL A 485 -31.93 -8.62 -34.95
C VAL A 485 -30.68 -9.04 -34.16
N CYS A 486 -29.48 -8.75 -34.66
CA CYS A 486 -28.24 -8.98 -33.92
C CYS A 486 -28.19 -8.14 -32.62
N ALA A 487 -28.39 -6.82 -32.70
CA ALA A 487 -28.37 -5.94 -31.53
C ALA A 487 -29.40 -6.34 -30.45
N ALA A 488 -30.60 -6.77 -30.87
CA ALA A 488 -31.68 -7.19 -29.99
C ALA A 488 -31.42 -8.54 -29.30
N ASN A 489 -30.60 -9.41 -29.91
CA ASN A 489 -30.31 -10.75 -29.38
C ASN A 489 -28.96 -10.83 -28.65
N VAL A 490 -28.07 -9.86 -28.82
CA VAL A 490 -26.75 -9.79 -28.17
C VAL A 490 -26.86 -9.15 -26.78
N GLY A 491 -26.62 -9.97 -25.74
CA GLY A 491 -26.47 -9.52 -24.35
C GLY A 491 -25.17 -8.74 -24.11
N GLY A 492 -24.75 -8.66 -22.85
CA GLY A 492 -23.49 -8.01 -22.45
C GLY A 492 -23.67 -6.63 -21.81
N LEU A 493 -22.56 -5.90 -21.70
CA LEU A 493 -22.50 -4.55 -21.16
C LEU A 493 -23.17 -3.53 -22.10
N GLY A 494 -23.73 -2.50 -21.47
CA GLY A 494 -24.34 -1.36 -22.14
C GLY A 494 -25.85 -1.48 -22.28
N LYS A 495 -26.57 -0.45 -21.81
CA LYS A 495 -28.02 -0.31 -21.97
C LYS A 495 -28.32 0.84 -22.93
N SER A 496 -29.00 0.53 -24.02
CA SER A 496 -29.56 1.50 -24.95
C SER A 496 -30.85 0.99 -25.55
N LEU A 497 -31.67 1.89 -26.08
CA LEU A 497 -32.77 1.52 -26.98
C LEU A 497 -32.17 0.98 -28.28
N VAL A 498 -32.75 -0.08 -28.82
CA VAL A 498 -32.26 -0.66 -30.09
C VAL A 498 -32.65 0.24 -31.26
N TYR A 499 -33.88 0.77 -31.26
CA TYR A 499 -34.43 1.55 -32.37
C TYR A 499 -34.86 2.96 -31.96
N ILE A 500 -34.65 3.91 -32.86
CA ILE A 500 -35.24 5.25 -32.84
C ILE A 500 -36.62 5.17 -33.49
N HIS A 501 -37.61 5.83 -32.87
CA HIS A 501 -38.98 5.87 -33.38
C HIS A 501 -39.38 7.32 -33.67
N SER A 502 -40.03 7.57 -34.81
CA SER A 502 -40.73 8.83 -35.09
C SER A 502 -42.23 8.65 -34.81
N ASN A 503 -42.87 9.73 -34.36
CA ASN A 503 -44.33 9.79 -34.34
C ASN A 503 -44.80 9.96 -35.78
N LEU A 504 -45.77 9.17 -36.24
CA LEU A 504 -46.53 9.56 -37.42
C LEU A 504 -47.29 10.85 -37.04
N GLU A 505 -47.12 11.92 -37.83
CA GLU A 505 -48.11 12.99 -37.79
C GLU A 505 -49.48 12.39 -38.17
N PRO A 506 -50.55 12.71 -37.42
CA PRO A 506 -51.88 12.36 -37.86
C PRO A 506 -52.12 13.08 -39.18
N SER A 507 -52.19 12.34 -40.29
CA SER A 507 -52.68 12.87 -41.55
C SER A 507 -53.95 13.66 -41.28
N ALA A 508 -53.96 14.93 -41.67
CA ALA A 508 -55.05 15.86 -41.47
C ALA A 508 -56.28 15.48 -42.31
N VAL A 509 -56.91 14.36 -41.99
CA VAL A 509 -58.29 14.01 -42.35
C VAL A 509 -58.82 13.11 -41.24
N SER A 510 -59.39 13.70 -40.19
CA SER A 510 -60.26 12.99 -39.25
C SER A 510 -61.63 13.62 -39.30
N ILE A 511 -62.62 12.86 -39.74
CA ILE A 511 -63.98 12.96 -39.21
C ILE A 511 -64.47 11.54 -38.92
N SER A 512 -64.03 10.97 -37.81
CA SER A 512 -64.92 10.21 -36.91
C SER A 512 -64.18 9.84 -35.63
N ALA A 513 -64.93 9.86 -34.53
CA ALA A 513 -64.45 9.78 -33.17
C ALA A 513 -63.83 8.42 -32.79
N VAL A 514 -62.69 8.53 -32.08
CA VAL A 514 -61.92 7.60 -31.23
C VAL A 514 -60.47 7.75 -31.66
N VAL A 515 -59.75 8.63 -30.98
CA VAL A 515 -58.32 8.93 -31.23
C VAL A 515 -57.50 7.65 -31.00
N PRO A 516 -56.93 7.00 -32.03
CA PRO A 516 -55.91 5.99 -31.81
C PRO A 516 -54.65 6.72 -31.35
N ALA A 517 -53.94 6.19 -30.35
CA ALA A 517 -52.61 6.68 -30.00
C ALA A 517 -51.72 6.72 -31.26
N PRO A 518 -50.94 7.79 -31.49
CA PRO A 518 -50.16 7.93 -32.71
C PRO A 518 -49.25 6.70 -32.90
N ALA A 519 -49.37 6.05 -34.06
CA ALA A 519 -48.51 4.92 -34.40
C ALA A 519 -47.07 5.42 -34.46
N LYS A 520 -46.19 4.82 -33.65
CA LYS A 520 -44.75 5.12 -33.66
C LYS A 520 -44.09 4.28 -34.74
N ARG A 521 -43.58 4.91 -35.80
CA ARG A 521 -42.83 4.22 -36.87
C ARG A 521 -41.37 4.10 -36.46
N LYS A 522 -40.78 2.91 -36.63
CA LYS A 522 -39.34 2.71 -36.48
C LYS A 522 -38.60 3.34 -37.63
N VAL A 523 -37.56 4.12 -37.33
CA VAL A 523 -36.84 4.91 -38.33
C VAL A 523 -35.43 4.37 -38.58
N ALA A 524 -34.68 4.04 -37.51
CA ALA A 524 -33.29 3.59 -37.63
C ALA A 524 -32.80 2.85 -36.37
N LEU A 525 -31.68 2.13 -36.49
CA LEU A 525 -30.91 1.58 -35.36
C LEU A 525 -30.20 2.73 -34.61
N THR A 526 -30.08 2.66 -33.29
CA THR A 526 -29.38 3.71 -32.54
C THR A 526 -27.87 3.72 -32.82
N SER A 527 -27.28 4.92 -32.89
CA SER A 527 -25.83 5.11 -33.07
C SER A 527 -25.01 4.37 -32.01
N TYR A 528 -25.54 4.27 -30.78
CA TYR A 528 -24.92 3.50 -29.71
C TYR A 528 -24.81 2.00 -30.04
N GLU A 529 -25.88 1.37 -30.52
CA GLU A 529 -25.85 -0.07 -30.84
C GLU A 529 -24.97 -0.36 -32.05
N LEU A 530 -24.87 0.57 -33.00
CA LEU A 530 -23.92 0.47 -34.11
C LEU A 530 -22.46 0.47 -33.62
N VAL A 531 -22.08 1.44 -32.79
CA VAL A 531 -20.74 1.51 -32.17
C VAL A 531 -20.47 0.25 -31.34
N ARG A 532 -21.46 -0.22 -30.59
CA ARG A 532 -21.38 -1.45 -29.80
C ARG A 532 -21.20 -2.70 -30.64
N LEU A 533 -21.75 -2.76 -31.85
CA LEU A 533 -21.52 -3.85 -32.80
C LEU A 533 -20.18 -3.73 -33.53
N GLY A 534 -19.49 -2.60 -33.38
CA GLY A 534 -18.15 -2.36 -33.89
C GLY A 534 -18.05 -1.34 -35.04
N TYR A 535 -19.16 -0.69 -35.43
CA TYR A 535 -19.21 0.28 -36.52
C TYR A 535 -18.95 1.71 -36.03
N VAL A 536 -18.08 2.47 -36.70
CA VAL A 536 -17.85 3.88 -36.38
C VAL A 536 -18.68 4.77 -37.31
N VAL A 537 -19.47 5.69 -36.75
CA VAL A 537 -20.24 6.67 -37.53
C VAL A 537 -19.48 7.99 -37.53
N TYR A 538 -18.97 8.43 -38.69
CA TYR A 538 -18.29 9.72 -38.85
C TYR A 538 -18.90 10.49 -40.02
N GLY A 539 -19.44 11.70 -39.74
CA GLY A 539 -19.99 12.57 -40.77
C GLY A 539 -21.12 11.96 -41.61
N GLY A 540 -21.95 11.10 -41.03
CA GLY A 540 -23.03 10.40 -41.75
C GLY A 540 -22.56 9.22 -42.62
N ARG A 541 -21.29 8.84 -42.56
CA ARG A 541 -20.75 7.63 -43.21
C ARG A 541 -20.33 6.60 -42.17
N TYR A 542 -20.67 5.34 -42.44
CA TYR A 542 -20.28 4.19 -41.63
C TYR A 542 -18.88 3.74 -42.06
N VAL A 543 -17.91 3.82 -41.14
CA VAL A 543 -16.53 3.35 -41.34
C VAL A 543 -16.33 2.11 -40.46
N ILE A 544 -15.81 1.04 -41.06
CA ILE A 544 -15.45 -0.21 -40.35
C ILE A 544 -14.18 0.00 -39.54
#